data_AF-A0A4Q4DCW5-F1
#
_entry.id   AF-A0A4Q4DCW5-F1
#
_cell.length_a   1.000
_cell.length_b   1.000
_cell.length_c   1.000
_cell.angle_alpha   90.00
_cell.angle_beta   90.00
_cell.angle_gamma   90.00
#
_symmetry.space_group_name_H-M   'P 1'
#
loop_
_entity.id
_entity.type
_entity.pdbx_description
1 polymer ?
#
loop_
_entity_poly.entity_id
_entity_poly.type
_entity_poly.pdbx_seq_one_letter_code
_entity_poly.pdbx_strand_id
1 'polypeptide(L)'
;MAGSGTRPFELALHTGLRKGELLGLRWEDLELDAGTAAIRRTLQRTVAGGLTTLPTKTRASERRIALPDRCVQSLKLHHEQHKRELEAAGTTWQHDGHVFTTTQGRPIDPTNLTRAFITLLRKAGLRRIRFHDLRHSTATLLLEQRVELVVIKELLGHAHIGVTAGVYAHVRLRLQRQVIDSLGNALSPTDGDRDDPPTAAVVR
;
A
#
# COMPACT_ATOMS: atom_id res chain seq x y z
N MET A 1 18.38 2.66 17.48
CA MET A 1 17.38 3.77 17.43
C MET A 1 16.73 3.86 16.06
N ALA A 2 15.99 2.83 15.65
CA ALA A 2 15.30 2.77 14.36
C ALA A 2 13.82 2.44 14.64
N GLY A 3 12.89 3.35 14.34
CA GLY A 3 11.48 3.05 14.61
C GLY A 3 10.47 4.06 14.07
N SER A 4 10.71 5.36 14.21
CA SER A 4 9.68 6.36 13.86
C SER A 4 9.59 6.66 12.36
N GLY A 5 10.73 6.71 11.65
CA GLY A 5 10.77 7.20 10.26
C GLY A 5 10.22 6.25 9.19
N THR A 6 10.03 4.96 9.47
CA THR A 6 9.65 3.96 8.46
C THR A 6 8.16 3.65 8.38
N ARG A 7 7.42 3.90 9.47
CA ARG A 7 5.97 3.64 9.60
C ARG A 7 5.09 4.27 8.52
N PRO A 8 5.31 5.52 8.05
CA PRO A 8 4.51 6.05 6.95
C PRO A 8 4.69 5.26 5.65
N PHE A 9 5.88 4.71 5.39
CA PHE A 9 6.13 3.91 4.18
C PHE A 9 5.48 2.53 4.26
N GLU A 10 5.52 1.91 5.44
CA GLU A 10 4.81 0.66 5.72
C GLU A 10 3.31 0.82 5.47
N LEU A 11 2.69 1.82 6.12
CA LEU A 11 1.25 2.05 5.97
C LEU A 11 0.90 2.32 4.50
N ALA A 12 1.68 3.16 3.80
CA ALA A 12 1.45 3.46 2.39
C ALA A 12 1.51 2.22 1.49
N LEU A 13 2.47 1.33 1.71
CA LEU A 13 2.62 0.11 0.91
C LEU A 13 1.48 -0.88 1.16
N HIS A 14 1.04 -1.03 2.40
CA HIS A 14 0.00 -1.98 2.79
C HIS A 14 -1.43 -1.51 2.46
N THR A 15 -1.65 -0.19 2.34
CA THR A 15 -3.01 0.37 2.13
C THR A 15 -3.18 1.07 0.78
N GLY A 16 -2.08 1.37 0.08
CA GLY A 16 -2.12 2.11 -1.17
C GLY A 16 -2.60 3.57 -1.03
N LEU A 17 -2.52 4.15 0.16
CA LEU A 17 -2.91 5.55 0.40
C LEU A 17 -2.10 6.51 -0.47
N ARG A 18 -2.76 7.56 -0.97
CA ARG A 18 -2.05 8.66 -1.63
C ARG A 18 -1.17 9.37 -0.60
N LYS A 19 -0.04 9.93 -1.04
CA LYS A 19 0.87 10.69 -0.17
C LYS A 19 0.15 11.72 0.70
N GLY A 20 -0.75 12.50 0.10
CA GLY A 20 -1.49 13.53 0.83
C GLY A 20 -2.54 12.94 1.79
N GLU A 21 -3.19 11.84 1.44
CA GLU A 21 -4.13 11.13 2.33
C GLU A 21 -3.38 10.60 3.56
N LEU A 22 -2.25 9.93 3.34
CA LEU A 22 -1.39 9.41 4.40
C LEU A 22 -0.95 10.52 5.38
N LEU A 23 -0.47 11.64 4.86
CA LEU A 23 -0.01 12.77 5.66
C LEU A 23 -1.15 13.58 6.28
N GLY A 24 -2.36 13.44 5.74
CA GLY A 24 -3.58 14.06 6.28
C GLY A 24 -4.23 13.25 7.39
N LEU A 25 -3.84 11.99 7.60
CA LEU A 25 -4.41 11.16 8.66
C LEU A 25 -4.24 11.80 10.04
N ARG A 26 -5.32 11.82 10.80
CA ARG A 26 -5.35 12.21 12.20
C ARG A 26 -5.69 11.01 13.10
N TRP A 27 -5.33 11.08 14.38
CA TRP A 27 -5.63 10.01 15.33
C TRP A 27 -7.14 9.74 15.44
N GLU A 28 -7.98 10.77 15.32
CA GLU A 28 -9.45 10.66 15.28
C GLU A 28 -10.00 9.89 14.06
N ASP A 29 -9.19 9.69 13.02
CA ASP A 29 -9.59 8.92 11.84
C ASP A 29 -9.36 7.41 12.02
N LEU A 30 -8.61 7.02 13.05
CA LEU A 30 -8.14 5.65 13.25
C LEU A 30 -8.93 4.96 14.34
N GLU A 31 -9.69 3.93 13.97
CA GLU A 31 -10.32 3.01 14.91
C GLU A 31 -9.42 1.78 15.03
N LEU A 32 -8.41 1.85 15.90
CA LEU A 32 -7.35 0.84 15.98
C LEU A 32 -7.82 -0.50 16.55
N ASP A 33 -8.91 -0.52 17.33
CA ASP A 33 -9.46 -1.76 17.87
C ASP A 33 -10.35 -2.47 16.84
N ALA A 34 -11.06 -1.72 16.00
CA ALA A 34 -11.78 -2.27 14.86
C ALA A 34 -10.88 -2.49 13.62
N GLY A 35 -9.62 -2.04 13.66
CA GLY A 35 -8.69 -2.14 12.54
C GLY A 35 -9.13 -1.36 11.30
N THR A 36 -9.69 -0.15 11.47
CA THR A 36 -10.15 0.66 10.33
C THR A 36 -9.61 2.09 10.34
N ALA A 37 -9.52 2.70 9.16
CA ALA A 37 -9.15 4.11 8.99
C ALA A 37 -10.15 4.84 8.09
N ALA A 38 -10.57 6.04 8.50
CA ALA A 38 -11.40 6.93 7.71
C ALA A 38 -10.55 7.95 6.93
N ILE A 39 -10.56 7.87 5.61
CA ILE A 39 -9.77 8.77 4.76
C ILE A 39 -10.60 10.01 4.44
N ARG A 40 -10.47 11.07 5.24
CA ARG A 40 -11.33 12.27 5.16
C ARG A 40 -10.66 13.48 4.52
N ARG A 41 -9.33 13.53 4.58
CA ARG A 41 -8.56 14.72 4.25
C ARG A 41 -7.26 14.39 3.56
N THR A 42 -6.71 15.39 2.89
CA THR A 42 -5.40 15.33 2.24
C THR A 42 -4.56 16.51 2.69
N LEU A 43 -3.31 16.25 3.04
CA LEU A 43 -2.32 17.29 3.29
C LEU A 43 -1.49 17.51 2.03
N GLN A 44 -1.48 18.73 1.51
CA GLN A 44 -0.70 19.09 0.34
C GLN A 44 -0.13 20.50 0.42
N ARG A 45 0.95 20.76 -0.31
CA ARG A 45 1.50 22.11 -0.44
C ARG A 45 0.78 22.85 -1.57
N THR A 46 0.14 23.97 -1.27
CA THR A 46 -0.52 24.86 -2.22
C THR A 46 0.34 26.09 -2.48
N VAL A 47 0.22 26.67 -3.68
CA VAL A 47 0.99 27.87 -4.07
C VAL A 47 0.59 29.07 -3.21
N ALA A 48 -0.70 29.21 -2.89
CA ALA A 48 -1.23 30.35 -2.15
C ALA A 48 -1.20 30.19 -0.61
N GLY A 49 -1.28 28.95 -0.09
CA GLY A 49 -1.49 28.69 1.34
C GLY A 49 -0.42 27.83 2.01
N GLY A 50 0.71 27.56 1.35
CA GLY A 50 1.78 26.73 1.91
C GLY A 50 1.30 25.31 2.21
N LEU A 51 1.65 24.75 3.37
CA LEU A 51 1.21 23.41 3.77
C LEU A 51 -0.25 23.47 4.22
N THR A 52 -1.16 22.90 3.44
CA THR A 52 -2.61 23.06 3.59
C THR A 52 -3.28 21.71 3.76
N THR A 53 -4.15 21.60 4.77
CA THR A 53 -5.09 20.49 4.91
C THR A 53 -6.34 20.81 4.12
N LEU A 54 -6.73 19.92 3.22
CA LEU A 54 -7.94 20.06 2.43
C LEU A 54 -8.83 18.83 2.64
N PRO A 55 -10.17 18.97 2.56
CA PRO A 55 -11.03 17.80 2.48
C PRO A 55 -10.66 16.98 1.25
N THR A 56 -10.96 15.69 1.26
CA THR A 56 -10.81 14.91 0.03
C THR A 56 -11.70 15.52 -1.06
N LYS A 57 -11.19 15.58 -2.29
CA LYS A 57 -11.74 16.42 -3.38
C LYS A 57 -13.21 16.14 -3.74
N THR A 58 -13.79 15.02 -3.29
CA THR A 58 -15.18 14.61 -3.52
C THR A 58 -15.68 13.73 -2.36
N ARG A 59 -17.00 13.72 -2.10
CA ARG A 59 -17.65 12.78 -1.14
C ARG A 59 -17.36 11.31 -1.45
N ALA A 60 -17.06 10.98 -2.71
CA ALA A 60 -16.64 9.65 -3.17
C ALA A 60 -15.18 9.29 -2.82
N SER A 61 -14.36 10.27 -2.45
CA SER A 61 -12.98 10.06 -1.99
C SER A 61 -12.91 9.77 -0.49
N GLU A 62 -13.94 10.18 0.26
CA GLU A 62 -14.13 9.79 1.65
C GLU A 62 -14.49 8.31 1.72
N ARG A 63 -13.60 7.54 2.33
CA ARG A 63 -13.77 6.08 2.43
C ARG A 63 -13.26 5.58 3.76
N ARG A 64 -13.84 4.47 4.21
CA ARG A 64 -13.28 3.66 5.29
C ARG A 64 -12.51 2.51 4.67
N ILE A 65 -11.28 2.30 5.13
CA ILE A 65 -10.46 1.16 4.72
C ILE A 65 -10.16 0.28 5.93
N ALA A 66 -10.05 -1.02 5.69
CA ALA A 66 -9.47 -1.94 6.66
C ALA A 66 -7.95 -1.76 6.71
N LEU A 67 -7.39 -1.81 7.91
CA LEU A 67 -5.96 -1.77 8.17
C LEU A 67 -5.47 -3.19 8.44
N PRO A 68 -4.41 -3.67 7.77
CA PRO A 68 -3.79 -4.94 8.11
C PRO A 68 -3.30 -4.93 9.58
N ASP A 69 -3.41 -6.06 10.27
CA ASP A 69 -3.03 -6.18 11.69
C ASP A 69 -1.63 -5.65 11.98
N ARG A 70 -0.68 -5.94 11.09
CA ARG A 70 0.69 -5.43 11.17
C ARG A 70 0.74 -3.90 11.22
N CYS A 71 -0.06 -3.23 10.39
CA CYS A 71 -0.18 -1.77 10.41
C CYS A 71 -0.87 -1.28 11.68
N VAL A 72 -1.91 -1.97 12.16
CA VAL A 72 -2.57 -1.63 13.43
C VAL A 72 -1.57 -1.68 14.59
N GLN A 73 -0.79 -2.75 14.71
CA GLN A 73 0.22 -2.87 15.75
C GLN A 73 1.30 -1.78 15.64
N SER A 74 1.79 -1.52 14.42
CA SER A 74 2.75 -0.45 14.15
C SER A 74 2.20 0.93 14.54
N LEU A 75 0.92 1.19 14.28
CA LEU A 75 0.22 2.43 14.66
C LEU A 75 -0.02 2.54 16.16
N LYS A 76 -0.36 1.44 16.85
CA LYS A 76 -0.48 1.41 18.32
C LYS A 76 0.85 1.77 18.98
N LEU A 77 1.96 1.15 18.55
CA LEU A 77 3.30 1.48 19.03
C LEU A 77 3.70 2.93 18.71
N HIS A 78 3.31 3.42 17.54
CA HIS A 78 3.52 4.81 17.16
C HIS A 78 2.75 5.79 18.05
N HIS A 79 1.50 5.46 18.38
CA HIS A 79 0.66 6.28 19.26
C HIS A 79 1.26 6.39 20.67
N GLU A 80 1.72 5.29 21.23
CA GLU A 80 2.37 5.29 22.55
C GLU A 80 3.68 6.08 22.54
N GLN A 81 4.48 5.97 21.48
CA GLN A 81 5.68 6.79 21.31
C GLN A 81 5.32 8.28 21.21
N HIS A 82 4.27 8.62 20.45
CA HIS A 82 3.80 10.00 20.30
C HIS A 82 3.32 10.60 21.62
N LYS A 83 2.61 9.83 22.45
CA LYS A 83 2.20 10.27 23.80
C LYS A 83 3.40 10.58 24.69
N ARG A 84 4.43 9.72 24.67
CA ARG A 84 5.68 9.96 25.43
C ARG A 84 6.43 11.20 24.94
N GLU A 85 6.50 11.40 23.63
CA GLU A 85 7.10 12.60 23.04
C GLU A 85 6.33 13.86 23.44
N LEU A 86 5.00 13.77 23.50
CA LEU A 86 4.14 14.85 23.94
C LEU A 86 4.35 15.20 25.42
N GLU A 87 4.34 14.19 26.29
CA GLU A 87 4.58 14.35 27.73
C GLU A 87 5.95 15.00 28.00
N ALA A 88 6.97 14.65 27.19
CA ALA A 88 8.31 15.21 27.32
C ALA A 88 8.45 16.64 26.73
N ALA A 89 7.66 17.01 25.72
CA ALA A 89 7.78 18.28 25.01
C ALA A 89 7.08 19.48 25.71
N GLY A 90 6.19 19.21 26.67
CA GLY A 90 5.45 20.25 27.40
C GLY A 90 4.59 21.13 26.49
N THR A 91 4.44 22.43 26.83
CA THR A 91 3.55 23.39 26.14
C THR A 91 4.02 23.83 24.74
N THR A 92 5.17 23.38 24.26
CA THR A 92 5.73 23.80 22.96
C THR A 92 5.19 22.98 21.78
N TRP A 93 4.45 21.91 22.05
CA TRP A 93 3.93 21.02 21.02
C TRP A 93 2.71 21.61 20.30
N GLN A 94 2.75 21.64 18.96
CA GLN A 94 1.61 22.08 18.16
C GLN A 94 0.63 20.92 17.95
N HIS A 95 -0.58 21.08 18.50
CA HIS A 95 -1.62 20.05 18.54
C HIS A 95 -2.52 20.09 17.30
N ASP A 96 -2.06 19.51 16.20
CA ASP A 96 -2.90 19.40 14.99
C ASP A 96 -3.55 18.01 14.82
N GLY A 97 -3.28 17.09 15.74
CA GLY A 97 -3.86 15.74 15.77
C GLY A 97 -3.37 14.78 14.68
N HIS A 98 -2.38 15.17 13.88
CA HIS A 98 -1.84 14.35 12.79
C HIS A 98 -1.13 13.10 13.33
N VAL A 99 -1.28 11.98 12.63
CA VAL A 99 -0.61 10.71 12.97
C VAL A 99 0.88 10.81 12.70
N PHE A 100 1.27 11.41 11.57
CA PHE A 100 2.67 11.54 11.18
C PHE A 100 3.14 12.99 11.29
N THR A 101 3.88 13.26 12.37
CA THR A 101 4.41 14.58 12.71
C THR A 101 5.94 14.60 12.71
N THR A 102 6.51 15.80 12.69
CA THR A 102 7.90 16.03 13.07
C THR A 102 8.05 15.89 14.59
N THR A 103 9.30 15.95 15.07
CA THR A 103 9.63 15.99 16.51
C THR A 103 9.11 17.22 17.24
N GLN A 104 8.46 18.16 16.53
CA GLN A 104 7.84 19.36 17.10
C GLN A 104 6.30 19.32 17.02
N GLY A 105 5.73 18.17 16.63
CA GLY A 105 4.27 18.00 16.50
C GLY A 105 3.66 18.53 15.21
N ARG A 106 4.44 19.20 14.37
CA ARG A 106 3.96 19.72 13.08
C ARG A 106 3.76 18.58 12.07
N PRO A 107 2.77 18.67 11.19
CA PRO A 107 2.60 17.67 10.14
C PRO A 107 3.84 17.60 9.22
N ILE A 108 4.18 16.39 8.78
CA ILE A 108 5.32 16.19 7.88
C ILE A 108 5.03 16.79 6.50
N ASP A 109 5.93 17.64 6.01
CA ASP A 109 5.84 18.17 4.65
C ASP A 109 5.95 17.05 3.59
N PRO A 110 5.08 17.02 2.56
CA PRO A 110 5.13 16.02 1.49
C PRO A 110 6.48 15.91 0.76
N THR A 111 7.24 17.00 0.69
CA THR A 111 8.59 17.05 0.14
C THR A 111 9.59 16.35 1.06
N ASN A 112 9.49 16.59 2.36
CA ASN A 112 10.33 15.93 3.37
C ASN A 112 10.09 14.43 3.37
N LEU A 113 8.83 13.98 3.30
CA LEU A 113 8.51 12.56 3.17
C LEU A 113 9.14 11.96 1.89
N THR A 114 9.06 12.68 0.78
CA THR A 114 9.65 12.23 -0.49
C THR A 114 11.17 12.11 -0.39
N ARG A 115 11.85 13.10 0.22
CA ARG A 115 13.31 13.03 0.44
C ARG A 115 13.69 11.86 1.34
N ALA A 116 12.95 11.66 2.44
CA ALA A 116 13.17 10.53 3.34
C ALA A 116 12.99 9.18 2.63
N PHE A 117 11.98 9.06 1.76
CA PHE A 117 11.75 7.86 0.95
C PHE A 117 12.91 7.56 0.00
N ILE A 118 13.40 8.56 -0.74
CA ILE A 118 14.54 8.37 -1.66
C ILE A 118 15.81 7.98 -0.89
N THR A 119 16.03 8.55 0.29
CA THR A 119 17.14 8.15 1.17
C THR A 119 16.99 6.71 1.65
N LEU A 120 15.77 6.29 2.01
CA LEU A 120 15.48 4.91 2.41
C LEU A 120 15.77 3.92 1.27
N LEU A 121 15.30 4.20 0.05
CA LEU A 121 15.57 3.35 -1.12
C LEU A 121 17.08 3.18 -1.35
N ARG A 122 17.84 4.29 -1.26
CA ARG A 122 19.30 4.27 -1.43
C ARG A 122 19.98 3.43 -0.35
N LYS A 123 19.58 3.58 0.91
CA LYS A 123 20.11 2.79 2.03
C LYS A 123 19.80 1.30 1.88
N ALA A 124 18.66 0.96 1.28
CA ALA A 124 18.26 -0.41 1.01
C ALA A 124 18.87 -1.00 -0.29
N GLY A 125 19.68 -0.24 -1.04
CA GLY A 125 20.23 -0.69 -2.32
C GLY A 125 19.18 -0.87 -3.43
N LEU A 126 17.99 -0.27 -3.28
CA LEU A 126 16.89 -0.42 -4.21
C LEU A 126 16.94 0.64 -5.32
N ARG A 127 16.41 0.29 -6.50
CA ARG A 127 16.24 1.25 -7.59
C ARG A 127 15.38 2.44 -7.13
N ARG A 128 15.65 3.60 -7.70
CA ARG A 128 14.85 4.78 -7.45
C ARG A 128 13.44 4.61 -8.04
N ILE A 129 12.44 4.67 -7.17
CA ILE A 129 11.02 4.78 -7.53
C ILE A 129 10.40 6.03 -6.89
N ARG A 130 9.26 6.47 -7.41
CA ARG A 130 8.50 7.59 -6.86
C ARG A 130 7.63 7.08 -5.73
N PHE A 131 7.28 7.95 -4.78
CA PHE A 131 6.45 7.56 -3.63
C PHE A 131 5.11 6.95 -4.06
N HIS A 132 4.47 7.53 -5.10
CA HIS A 132 3.19 7.02 -5.59
C HIS A 132 3.30 5.67 -6.31
N ASP A 133 4.51 5.23 -6.67
CA ASP A 133 4.71 3.89 -7.22
C ASP A 133 4.43 2.81 -6.15
N LEU A 134 4.50 3.14 -4.84
CA LEU A 134 4.04 2.23 -3.76
C LEU A 134 2.57 1.85 -3.93
N ARG A 135 1.72 2.85 -4.22
CA ARG A 135 0.30 2.63 -4.48
C ARG A 135 0.07 1.81 -5.75
N HIS A 136 0.89 2.01 -6.77
CA HIS A 136 0.85 1.16 -7.97
C HIS A 136 1.23 -0.28 -7.63
N SER A 137 2.27 -0.49 -6.82
CA SER A 137 2.64 -1.82 -6.32
C SER A 137 1.50 -2.47 -5.54
N THR A 138 0.84 -1.76 -4.62
CA THR A 138 -0.34 -2.30 -3.90
C THR A 138 -1.43 -2.76 -4.87
N ALA A 139 -1.77 -1.92 -5.87
CA ALA A 139 -2.78 -2.27 -6.87
C ALA A 139 -2.40 -3.51 -7.69
N THR A 140 -1.14 -3.59 -8.15
CA THR A 140 -0.63 -4.73 -8.92
C THR A 140 -0.65 -6.01 -8.09
N LEU A 141 -0.21 -5.96 -6.82
CA LEU A 141 -0.20 -7.12 -5.93
C LEU A 141 -1.62 -7.64 -5.65
N LEU A 142 -2.60 -6.75 -5.44
CA LEU A 142 -3.99 -7.15 -5.25
C LEU A 142 -4.58 -7.81 -6.51
N LEU A 143 -4.23 -7.32 -7.71
CA LEU A 143 -4.64 -7.96 -8.97
C LEU A 143 -4.01 -9.35 -9.14
N GLU A 144 -2.73 -9.49 -8.81
CA GLU A 144 -2.03 -10.79 -8.87
C GLU A 144 -2.67 -11.80 -7.92
N GLN A 145 -3.19 -11.34 -6.77
CA GLN A 145 -3.98 -12.12 -5.83
C GLN A 145 -5.44 -12.32 -6.27
N ARG A 146 -5.80 -11.91 -7.50
CA ARG A 146 -7.14 -12.06 -8.09
C ARG A 146 -8.25 -11.34 -7.31
N VAL A 147 -7.91 -10.27 -6.59
CA VAL A 147 -8.91 -9.43 -5.93
C VAL A 147 -9.74 -8.73 -6.99
N GLU A 148 -11.05 -8.75 -6.79
CA GLU A 148 -12.01 -8.13 -7.71
C GLU A 148 -11.72 -6.65 -7.92
N LEU A 149 -11.84 -6.22 -9.18
CA LEU A 149 -11.49 -4.86 -9.57
C LEU A 149 -12.29 -3.84 -8.76
N VAL A 150 -13.58 -4.09 -8.53
CA VAL A 150 -14.44 -3.20 -7.74
C VAL A 150 -13.93 -2.98 -6.31
N VAL A 151 -13.38 -4.02 -5.68
CA VAL A 151 -12.83 -3.95 -4.31
C VAL A 151 -11.54 -3.14 -4.28
N ILE A 152 -10.63 -3.38 -5.23
CA ILE A 152 -9.38 -2.60 -5.36
C ILE A 152 -9.70 -1.11 -5.57
N LYS A 153 -10.72 -0.85 -6.38
CA LYS A 153 -11.19 0.48 -6.73
C LYS A 153 -11.73 1.25 -5.52
N GLU A 154 -12.53 0.59 -4.69
CA GLU A 154 -13.06 1.11 -3.43
C GLU A 154 -11.93 1.37 -2.43
N LEU A 155 -11.06 0.38 -2.18
CA LEU A 155 -9.91 0.49 -1.28
C LEU A 155 -9.02 1.70 -1.63
N LEU A 156 -8.83 1.95 -2.92
CA LEU A 156 -7.93 3.00 -3.40
C LEU A 156 -8.63 4.37 -3.57
N GLY A 157 -9.96 4.51 -3.49
CA GLY A 157 -10.64 5.82 -3.52
C GLY A 157 -10.67 6.51 -4.90
N HIS A 158 -11.22 5.79 -5.88
CA HIS A 158 -11.67 6.19 -7.22
C HIS A 158 -11.45 7.64 -7.72
N ALA A 159 -10.34 7.82 -8.47
CA ALA A 159 -10.20 8.80 -9.58
C ALA A 159 -8.96 8.55 -10.49
N HIS A 160 -8.28 7.40 -10.41
CA HIS A 160 -7.08 7.16 -11.24
C HIS A 160 -7.03 5.78 -11.87
N ILE A 161 -8.12 5.44 -12.57
CA ILE A 161 -8.09 4.43 -13.64
C ILE A 161 -7.21 4.92 -14.82
N GLY A 162 -6.83 6.21 -14.85
CA GLY A 162 -5.96 6.78 -15.89
C GLY A 162 -4.52 6.25 -15.94
N VAL A 163 -4.01 5.57 -14.90
CA VAL A 163 -2.70 4.86 -14.94
C VAL A 163 -2.89 3.33 -14.91
N THR A 164 -4.15 2.91 -14.94
CA THR A 164 -4.59 1.53 -14.70
C THR A 164 -4.72 0.76 -16.01
N ALA A 165 -5.05 1.37 -17.15
CA ALA A 165 -5.26 0.60 -18.38
C ALA A 165 -4.04 -0.23 -18.82
N GLY A 166 -2.86 0.38 -18.95
CA GLY A 166 -1.66 -0.32 -19.45
C GLY A 166 -1.11 -1.37 -18.48
N VAL A 167 -0.98 -1.02 -17.20
CA VAL A 167 -0.49 -1.96 -16.16
C VAL A 167 -1.51 -3.08 -15.93
N TYR A 168 -2.80 -2.77 -15.87
CA TYR A 168 -3.83 -3.79 -15.68
C TYR A 168 -3.98 -4.68 -16.91
N ALA A 169 -3.86 -4.13 -18.13
CA ALA A 169 -3.86 -4.93 -19.34
C ALA A 169 -2.70 -5.92 -19.32
N HIS A 170 -1.50 -5.48 -18.94
CA HIS A 170 -0.33 -6.36 -18.84
C HIS A 170 -0.51 -7.45 -17.77
N VAL A 171 -0.98 -7.09 -16.57
CA VAL A 171 -1.24 -8.06 -15.50
C VAL A 171 -2.35 -9.03 -15.90
N ARG A 172 -3.43 -8.55 -16.52
CA ARG A 172 -4.53 -9.38 -17.02
C ARG A 172 -4.07 -10.36 -18.10
N LEU A 173 -3.32 -9.90 -19.09
CA LEU A 173 -2.76 -10.76 -20.14
C LEU A 173 -1.89 -11.86 -19.54
N ARG A 174 -1.04 -11.52 -18.56
CA ARG A 174 -0.20 -12.51 -17.88
C ARG A 174 -1.03 -13.51 -17.07
N LEU A 175 -2.06 -13.06 -16.35
CA LEU A 175 -2.98 -13.95 -15.61
C LEU A 175 -3.79 -14.84 -16.55
N GLN A 176 -4.31 -14.29 -17.65
CA GLN A 176 -4.99 -15.07 -18.69
C GLN A 176 -4.07 -16.14 -19.27
N ARG A 177 -2.80 -15.79 -19.55
CA ARG A 177 -1.81 -16.75 -20.02
C ARG A 177 -1.60 -17.89 -19.03
N GLN A 178 -1.41 -17.59 -17.74
CA GLN A 178 -1.27 -18.60 -16.70
C GLN A 178 -2.49 -19.53 -16.61
N VAL A 179 -3.70 -18.99 -16.72
CA VAL A 179 -4.94 -19.78 -16.71
C VAL A 179 -5.02 -20.71 -17.92
N ILE A 180 -4.71 -20.20 -19.12
CA ILE A 180 -4.71 -21.00 -20.36
C ILE A 180 -3.61 -22.07 -20.33
N ASP A 181 -2.40 -21.75 -19.89
CA ASP A 181 -1.30 -22.71 -19.77
C ASP A 181 -1.65 -23.82 -18.74
N SER A 182 -2.27 -23.44 -17.61
CA SER A 182 -2.74 -24.41 -16.60
C SER A 182 -3.83 -25.34 -17.15
N LEU A 183 -4.76 -24.79 -17.94
CA LEU A 183 -5.79 -25.58 -18.62
C LEU A 183 -5.16 -26.52 -19.65
N GLY A 184 -4.21 -26.04 -20.45
CA GLY A 184 -3.45 -26.86 -21.39
C GLY A 184 -2.77 -28.05 -20.72
N ASN A 185 -2.07 -27.81 -19.60
CA ASN A 185 -1.42 -28.86 -18.82
C ASN A 185 -2.42 -29.89 -18.24
N ALA A 186 -3.62 -29.45 -17.84
CA ALA A 186 -4.65 -30.35 -17.32
C ALA A 186 -5.33 -31.18 -18.41
N LEU A 187 -5.36 -30.69 -19.66
CA LEU A 187 -6.00 -31.35 -20.80
C LEU A 187 -5.02 -32.17 -21.64
N SER A 188 -3.71 -31.93 -21.54
CA SER A 188 -2.71 -32.80 -22.12
C SER A 188 -2.64 -34.09 -21.30
N PRO A 189 -2.98 -35.26 -21.87
CA PRO A 189 -2.68 -36.53 -21.22
C PRO A 189 -1.17 -36.56 -21.00
N THR A 190 -0.72 -36.96 -19.83
CA THR A 190 0.67 -37.37 -19.66
C THR A 190 0.94 -38.48 -20.66
N ASP A 191 1.65 -38.18 -21.75
CA ASP A 191 2.34 -39.15 -22.60
C ASP A 191 3.43 -39.79 -21.75
N GLY A 192 3.00 -40.68 -20.86
CA GLY A 192 3.80 -41.39 -19.87
C GLY A 192 3.48 -42.87 -19.82
N ASP A 193 2.77 -43.39 -20.81
CA ASP A 193 2.61 -44.83 -21.01
C ASP A 193 3.07 -45.17 -22.44
N ARG A 194 4.40 -45.22 -22.61
CA ARG A 194 4.96 -46.02 -23.71
C ARG A 194 4.81 -47.46 -23.28
N ASP A 195 3.70 -48.06 -23.69
CA ASP A 195 3.52 -49.51 -23.79
C ASP A 195 4.73 -50.09 -24.54
N ASP A 196 5.70 -50.61 -23.79
CA ASP A 196 6.69 -51.54 -24.33
C ASP A 196 5.96 -52.88 -24.57
N PRO A 197 5.92 -53.41 -25.80
CA PRO A 197 5.29 -54.71 -26.03
C PRO A 197 6.09 -55.81 -25.32
N PRO A 198 5.43 -56.82 -24.72
CA PRO A 198 6.14 -57.87 -24.00
C PRO A 198 7.00 -58.67 -25.00
N THR A 199 8.29 -58.72 -24.72
CA THR A 199 9.25 -59.54 -25.48
C THR A 199 8.85 -61.01 -25.29
N ALA A 200 8.45 -61.66 -26.38
CA ALA A 200 8.13 -63.08 -26.41
C ALA A 200 9.35 -63.91 -25.96
N ALA A 201 9.21 -64.63 -24.85
CA ALA A 201 10.18 -65.62 -24.42
C ALA A 201 10.16 -66.81 -25.38
N VAL A 202 11.29 -67.05 -26.06
CA VAL A 202 11.53 -68.24 -26.86
C VAL A 202 11.80 -69.41 -25.92
N VAL A 203 10.96 -70.44 -26.06
CA VAL A 203 11.08 -71.75 -25.41
C VAL A 203 12.32 -72.48 -25.92
N ARG A 204 13.15 -72.97 -25.00
CA ARG A 204 13.91 -74.23 -25.12
C ARG A 204 13.97 -74.92 -23.77
#